data_AF-A0A452QEY5-F1
#
_entry.id   AF-A0A452QEY5-F1
#
_cell.length_a   1.000
_cell.length_b   1.000
_cell.length_c   1.000
_cell.angle_alpha   90.00
_cell.angle_beta   90.00
_cell.angle_gamma   90.00
#
_symmetry.space_group_name_H-M   'P 1'
#
loop_
_entity.id
_entity.type
_entity.pdbx_description
1 polymer ?
#
loop_
_entity_poly.entity_id
_entity_poly.type
_entity_poly.pdbx_seq_one_letter_code
_entity_poly.pdbx_strand_id
1 'polypeptide(L)'
;VSENEGFIPINKNLWSISYVTTLSSFAFFILLILYPIVDVKGLWTGTPFFYPGMNSILVYVGHEVFENYFPFQWKLQDNQSHKEHLTQNIVATAIWVLIAYILYKKKVFWKI
;
A
#
# COMPACT_ATOMS: atom_id res chain seq x y z
N VAL A 1 30.96 13.37 -9.24
CA VAL A 1 30.87 11.96 -9.73
C VAL A 1 29.46 11.55 -9.41
N SER A 2 28.63 11.65 -10.44
CA SER A 2 27.22 11.32 -10.39
C SER A 2 27.02 9.90 -9.88
N GLU A 3 25.94 9.66 -9.13
CA GLU A 3 25.06 8.59 -9.64
C GLU A 3 23.91 9.19 -10.46
N ASN A 4 23.39 10.37 -10.09
CA ASN A 4 22.44 11.15 -10.91
C ASN A 4 22.60 12.70 -10.78
N GLU A 5 23.67 13.29 -11.31
CA GLU A 5 23.85 14.75 -11.49
C GLU A 5 23.08 15.28 -12.73
N GLY A 6 21.85 14.80 -12.93
CA GLY A 6 20.97 15.26 -14.01
C GLY A 6 20.15 16.48 -13.61
N PHE A 7 19.83 17.37 -14.56
CA PHE A 7 19.00 18.58 -14.36
C PHE A 7 17.61 18.27 -13.74
N ILE A 8 17.14 17.02 -13.90
CA ILE A 8 15.90 16.53 -13.30
C ILE A 8 16.23 15.33 -12.41
N PRO A 9 15.97 15.38 -11.09
CA PRO A 9 16.14 14.23 -10.23
C PRO A 9 15.13 13.17 -10.62
N ILE A 10 15.59 11.96 -10.98
CA ILE A 10 14.70 10.85 -11.35
C ILE A 10 14.16 10.21 -10.07
N ASN A 11 12.85 10.35 -9.83
CA ASN A 11 12.11 9.59 -8.82
C ASN A 11 12.67 9.61 -7.38
N LYS A 12 13.32 10.71 -6.98
CA LYS A 12 13.90 10.86 -5.62
C LYS A 12 13.15 11.84 -4.72
N ASN A 13 12.48 12.85 -5.29
CA ASN A 13 11.74 13.85 -4.51
C ASN A 13 10.25 13.72 -4.85
N LEU A 14 9.39 13.73 -3.84
CA LEU A 14 7.93 13.62 -4.00
C LEU A 14 7.35 14.70 -4.95
N TRP A 15 8.06 15.82 -5.11
CA TRP A 15 7.67 16.95 -5.96
C TRP A 15 8.51 17.08 -7.25
N SER A 16 9.31 16.08 -7.62
CA SER A 16 10.00 16.12 -8.91
C SER A 16 9.05 15.81 -10.06
N ILE A 17 9.26 16.46 -11.22
CA ILE A 17 8.39 16.24 -12.38
C ILE A 17 8.41 14.79 -12.85
N SER A 18 9.57 14.13 -12.77
CA SER A 18 9.75 12.71 -13.08
C SER A 18 8.97 11.79 -12.14
N TYR A 19 8.89 12.12 -10.84
CA TYR A 19 8.14 11.36 -9.84
C TYR A 19 6.64 11.47 -10.12
N VAL A 20 6.15 12.70 -10.30
CA VAL A 20 4.73 12.99 -10.53
C VAL A 20 4.25 12.37 -11.85
N THR A 21 4.99 12.50 -12.95
CA THR A 21 4.59 11.93 -14.25
C THR A 21 4.62 10.41 -14.23
N THR A 22 5.62 9.80 -13.61
CA THR A 22 5.72 8.34 -13.48
C THR A 22 4.55 7.79 -12.66
N LEU A 23 4.31 8.35 -11.47
CA LEU A 23 3.21 7.93 -10.61
C LEU A 23 1.85 8.12 -11.28
N SER A 24 1.64 9.26 -11.95
CA SER A 24 0.40 9.54 -12.68
C SER A 24 0.18 8.56 -13.83
N SER A 25 1.23 8.26 -14.60
CA SER A 25 1.16 7.28 -15.70
C SER A 25 0.75 5.90 -15.20
N PHE A 26 1.36 5.42 -14.11
CA PHE A 26 0.98 4.14 -13.50
C PHE A 26 -0.45 4.16 -12.94
N ALA A 27 -0.87 5.26 -12.30
CA ALA A 27 -2.23 5.40 -11.79
C ALA A 27 -3.28 5.32 -12.91
N PHE A 28 -3.05 6.02 -14.04
CA PHE A 28 -3.93 5.93 -15.21
C PHE A 28 -3.91 4.55 -15.86
N PHE A 29 -2.76 3.88 -15.89
CA PHE A 29 -2.66 2.51 -16.42
C PHE A 29 -3.45 1.51 -15.57
N ILE A 30 -3.34 1.60 -14.24
CA ILE A 30 -4.12 0.76 -13.32
C ILE A 30 -5.63 1.07 -13.48
N LEU A 31 -6.00 2.35 -13.59
CA LEU A 31 -7.39 2.75 -13.81
C LEU A 31 -7.94 2.20 -15.13
N LEU A 32 -7.15 2.27 -16.22
CA LEU A 32 -7.51 1.73 -17.53
C LEU A 32 -7.83 0.24 -17.48
N ILE A 33 -7.16 -0.52 -16.61
CA ILE A 33 -7.40 -1.95 -16.42
C ILE A 33 -8.60 -2.19 -15.49
N LEU A 34 -8.67 -1.50 -14.36
CA LEU A 34 -9.70 -1.71 -13.35
C LEU A 34 -11.08 -1.26 -13.84
N TYR A 35 -11.18 -0.13 -14.53
CA TYR A 35 -12.45 0.43 -15.01
C TYR A 35 -13.27 -0.55 -15.87
N PRO A 36 -12.74 -1.17 -16.95
CA PRO A 36 -13.51 -2.13 -17.72
C PRO A 36 -13.82 -3.43 -16.96
N ILE A 37 -12.98 -3.84 -16.00
CA ILE A 37 -13.18 -5.07 -15.23
C ILE A 37 -14.28 -4.90 -14.18
N VAL A 38 -14.23 -3.79 -13.44
CA VAL A 38 -15.11 -3.48 -12.32
C VAL A 38 -16.40 -2.83 -12.81
N ASP A 39 -16.31 -1.72 -13.54
CA ASP A 39 -17.48 -0.88 -13.88
C ASP A 39 -18.21 -1.35 -15.13
N VAL A 40 -17.50 -1.80 -16.17
CA VAL A 40 -18.14 -2.21 -17.44
C VAL A 40 -18.60 -3.66 -17.40
N LYS A 41 -17.75 -4.59 -16.98
CA LYS A 41 -18.07 -6.03 -16.98
C LYS A 41 -18.69 -6.51 -15.66
N GLY A 42 -18.63 -5.73 -14.58
CA GLY A 42 -19.20 -6.12 -13.29
C GLY A 42 -18.63 -7.42 -12.73
N LEU A 43 -17.47 -7.88 -13.22
CA LEU A 43 -16.88 -9.18 -12.87
C LEU A 43 -16.29 -9.18 -11.46
N TRP A 44 -16.03 -8.00 -10.91
CA TRP A 44 -15.38 -7.85 -9.62
C TRP A 44 -15.87 -6.63 -8.87
N THR A 45 -16.24 -6.80 -7.60
CA THR A 45 -16.79 -5.74 -6.73
C THR A 45 -15.69 -4.84 -6.10
N GLY A 46 -14.42 -5.02 -6.47
CA GLY A 46 -13.30 -4.25 -5.90
C GLY A 46 -12.83 -4.68 -4.51
N THR A 47 -13.26 -5.86 -4.03
CA THR A 47 -12.77 -6.47 -2.79
C THR A 47 -11.48 -7.26 -3.08
N PRO A 48 -10.38 -7.09 -2.33
CA PRO A 48 -10.32 -6.62 -0.95
C PRO A 48 -9.95 -5.14 -0.77
N PHE A 49 -9.60 -4.40 -1.82
CA PHE A 49 -9.10 -3.02 -1.72
C PHE A 49 -10.09 -2.04 -1.09
N PHE A 50 -11.38 -2.31 -1.25
CA PHE A 50 -12.43 -1.49 -0.66
C PHE A 50 -12.38 -1.47 0.89
N TYR A 51 -12.03 -2.59 1.54
CA TYR A 51 -12.06 -2.71 3.00
C TYR A 51 -11.06 -1.80 3.73
N PRO A 52 -9.74 -1.81 3.41
CA PRO A 52 -8.81 -0.85 3.99
C PRO A 52 -9.06 0.57 3.47
N GLY A 53 -9.60 0.74 2.25
CA GLY A 53 -9.92 2.05 1.70
C GLY A 53 -11.00 2.81 2.49
N MET A 54 -12.06 2.12 2.93
CA MET A 54 -13.10 2.73 3.76
C MET A 54 -12.67 3.07 5.19
N ASN A 55 -11.58 2.45 5.68
CA ASN A 55 -11.05 2.62 7.03
C ASN A 55 -9.57 3.04 7.00
N SER A 56 -9.20 3.86 6.03
CA SER A 56 -7.82 4.21 5.74
C SER A 56 -7.11 4.88 6.93
N ILE A 57 -7.80 5.75 7.66
CA ILE A 57 -7.24 6.42 8.84
C ILE A 57 -6.95 5.45 9.99
N LEU A 58 -7.86 4.49 10.25
CA LEU A 58 -7.67 3.50 11.31
C LEU A 58 -6.52 2.54 10.97
N VAL A 59 -6.45 2.11 9.71
CA VAL A 59 -5.36 1.24 9.24
C VAL A 59 -4.01 1.98 9.31
N TYR A 60 -3.97 3.27 8.95
CA TYR A 60 -2.75 4.07 9.03
C TYR A 60 -2.28 4.27 10.47
N VAL A 61 -3.14 4.79 11.35
CA VAL A 61 -2.79 5.02 12.76
C VAL A 61 -2.47 3.70 13.45
N GLY A 62 -3.22 2.65 13.14
CA GLY A 62 -2.93 1.32 13.64
C GLY A 62 -1.56 0.83 13.19
N HIS A 63 -1.20 0.99 11.92
CA HIS A 63 0.11 0.61 11.41
C HIS A 63 1.23 1.37 12.14
N GLU A 64 1.09 2.68 12.33
CA GLU A 64 2.06 3.52 13.02
C GLU A 64 2.21 3.13 14.51
N VAL A 65 1.10 2.85 15.20
CA VAL A 65 1.12 2.44 16.61
C VAL A 65 1.69 1.03 16.79
N PHE A 66 1.38 0.11 15.86
CA PHE A 66 1.80 -1.29 15.92
C PHE A 66 3.06 -1.62 15.12
N GLU A 67 3.77 -0.61 14.59
CA GLU A 67 4.98 -0.79 13.77
C GLU A 67 6.02 -1.66 14.48
N ASN A 68 6.15 -1.53 15.80
CA ASN A 68 7.15 -2.26 16.59
C ASN A 68 6.63 -3.52 17.27
N TYR A 69 5.38 -3.91 17.02
CA TYR A 69 4.75 -5.05 17.68
C TYR A 69 4.75 -6.29 16.79
N PHE A 70 5.07 -7.43 17.40
CA PHE A 70 4.83 -8.75 16.79
C PHE A 70 3.31 -8.90 16.58
N PRO A 71 2.81 -9.29 15.40
CA PRO A 71 3.46 -9.94 14.24
C PRO A 71 3.91 -9.03 13.07
N PHE A 72 3.78 -7.71 13.17
CA PHE A 72 4.09 -6.77 12.07
C PHE A 72 5.58 -6.53 11.90
N GLN A 73 6.32 -6.51 13.01
CA GLN A 73 7.76 -6.41 13.01
C GLN A 73 8.37 -7.35 14.03
N TRP A 74 9.27 -8.22 13.57
CA TRP A 74 10.00 -9.18 14.39
C TRP A 74 11.49 -8.92 14.15
N LYS A 75 12.31 -9.10 15.19
CA LYS A 75 13.77 -8.96 15.04
C LYS A 75 14.27 -10.07 14.12
N LEU A 76 14.60 -9.67 12.90
CA LEU A 76 15.26 -10.51 11.92
C LEU A 76 16.65 -10.86 12.46
N GLN A 77 16.95 -12.16 12.47
CA GLN A 77 18.23 -12.67 12.96
C GLN A 77 19.35 -12.40 11.96
N ASP A 78 19.02 -12.19 10.68
CA ASP A 78 19.97 -11.88 9.62
C ASP A 78 19.49 -10.71 8.74
N ASN A 79 20.13 -9.55 8.90
CA ASN A 79 19.70 -8.26 8.31
C ASN A 79 19.94 -8.15 6.78
N GLN A 80 20.43 -9.21 6.13
CA GLN A 80 20.80 -9.24 4.70
C GLN A 80 19.87 -10.13 3.85
N SER A 81 19.02 -10.95 4.48
CA SER A 81 18.14 -11.86 3.77
C SER A 81 16.89 -11.13 3.27
N HIS A 82 16.91 -10.69 2.01
CA HIS A 82 15.78 -10.04 1.35
C HIS A 82 14.48 -10.87 1.39
N LYS A 83 14.62 -12.20 1.47
CA LYS A 83 13.50 -13.13 1.58
C LYS A 83 12.74 -12.99 2.89
N GLU A 84 13.45 -12.72 3.98
CA GLU A 84 12.84 -12.59 5.30
C GLU A 84 12.09 -11.26 5.43
N HIS A 85 12.66 -10.16 4.92
CA HIS A 85 11.94 -8.89 4.79
C HIS A 85 10.69 -9.01 3.92
N LEU A 86 10.76 -9.71 2.78
CA LEU A 86 9.59 -9.91 1.92
C LEU A 86 8.50 -10.69 2.67
N THR A 87 8.88 -11.77 3.36
CA THR A 87 7.94 -12.61 4.11
C THR A 87 7.28 -11.82 5.23
N GLN A 88 8.05 -11.02 5.98
CA GLN A 88 7.51 -10.15 7.01
C GLN A 88 6.50 -9.14 6.43
N ASN A 89 6.84 -8.48 5.33
CA ASN A 89 5.94 -7.52 4.68
C ASN A 89 4.65 -8.17 4.16
N ILE A 90 4.73 -9.37 3.59
CA ILE A 90 3.56 -10.13 3.14
C ILE A 90 2.66 -10.48 4.34
N VAL A 91 3.25 -10.95 5.44
CA VAL A 91 2.51 -11.30 6.66
C VAL A 91 1.85 -10.06 7.26
N ALA A 92 2.61 -8.96 7.41
CA ALA A 92 2.11 -7.70 7.95
C ALA A 92 0.94 -7.14 7.12
N THR A 93 1.08 -7.11 5.79
CA THR A 93 0.01 -6.65 4.89
C THR A 93 -1.20 -7.57 4.92
N ALA A 94 -1.03 -8.89 4.95
CA ALA A 94 -2.13 -9.83 5.08
C ALA A 94 -2.93 -9.64 6.38
N ILE A 95 -2.24 -9.39 7.50
CA ILE A 95 -2.89 -9.10 8.79
C ILE A 95 -3.66 -7.77 8.73
N TRP A 96 -3.08 -6.72 8.14
CA TRP A 96 -3.79 -5.45 7.97
C TRP A 96 -5.04 -5.58 7.11
N VAL A 97 -4.99 -6.36 6.04
CA VAL A 97 -6.17 -6.68 5.21
C VAL A 97 -7.23 -7.43 6.03
N LEU A 98 -6.81 -8.36 6.89
CA LEU A 98 -7.70 -9.11 7.77
C LEU A 98 -8.35 -8.20 8.83
N ILE A 99 -7.58 -7.31 9.46
CA ILE A 99 -8.08 -6.31 10.42
C ILE A 99 -9.09 -5.38 9.73
N ALA A 100 -8.78 -4.88 8.54
CA ALA A 100 -9.70 -4.06 7.75
C ALA A 100 -10.99 -4.80 7.40
N TYR A 101 -10.91 -6.11 7.11
CA TYR A 101 -12.08 -6.96 6.89
C TYR A 101 -12.93 -7.13 8.15
N ILE A 102 -12.33 -7.33 9.33
CA ILE A 102 -13.05 -7.42 10.61
C ILE A 102 -13.76 -6.09 10.91
N LEU A 103 -13.09 -4.96 10.72
CA LEU A 103 -13.67 -3.62 10.90
C LEU A 103 -14.85 -3.40 9.97
N TYR A 104 -14.72 -3.78 8.69
CA TYR A 104 -15.82 -3.74 7.73
C TYR A 104 -17.02 -4.59 8.16
N LYS A 105 -16.79 -5.83 8.63
CA LYS A 105 -17.83 -6.71 9.16
C LYS A 105 -18.55 -6.13 10.37
N LYS A 106 -17.82 -5.40 11.24
CA LYS A 106 -18.36 -4.74 12.43
C LYS A 106 -19.06 -3.41 12.12
N LYS A 107 -19.05 -2.95 10.85
CA LYS A 107 -19.60 -1.66 10.39
C LYS A 107 -19.07 -0.45 11.18
N VAL A 108 -17.88 -0.56 11.77
CA VAL A 108 -17.21 0.56 12.41
C VAL A 108 -16.44 1.29 11.34
N PHE A 109 -16.93 2.46 10.95
CA PHE A 109 -16.27 3.34 9.99
C PHE A 109 -15.89 4.62 10.71
N TRP A 110 -14.60 4.80 10.98
CA TRP A 110 -14.12 6.05 11.53
C TRP A 110 -14.03 7.07 10.39
N LYS A 111 -15.03 7.93 10.30
CA LYS A 111 -15.04 9.10 9.42
C LYS A 111 -14.85 10.33 10.30
N ILE A 112 -13.88 11.18 9.95
CA ILE A 112 -13.74 12.52 10.54
C ILE A 112 -14.69 13.48 9.83
#